data_AF-A0A5C2FHI6-F1
#
_entry.id   AF-A0A5C2FHI6-F1
#
_cell.length_a   1.000
_cell.length_b   1.000
_cell.length_c   1.000
_cell.angle_alpha   90.00
_cell.angle_beta   90.00
_cell.angle_gamma   90.00
#
_symmetry.space_group_name_H-M   'P 1'
#
loop_
_entity.id
_entity.type
_entity.pdbx_description
1 polymer ?
#
loop_
_entity_poly.entity_id
_entity_poly.type
_entity_poly.pdbx_seq_one_letter_code
_entity_poly.pdbx_strand_id
1 'polypeptide(L)'
;MTAEDLHAFATQWDPQRFHTDEEFAQQGHFGGIIASGIHSLAIFQRLAVLGAYRHWWVVAGRAMENIQFHAPVRPGMELHGQLEITDIQFKREDRALVTLHGSLGCDGQVLFEVTNAAWIWGRARK
;
A
#
# COMPACT_ATOMS: atom_id res chain seq x y z
N MET A 1 -3.09 12.44 5.55
CA MET A 1 -4.34 11.81 5.06
C MET A 1 -5.53 12.64 5.51
N THR A 2 -6.46 13.06 4.64
CA THR A 2 -7.66 13.83 5.08
C THR A 2 -8.91 12.95 5.14
N ALA A 3 -9.95 13.43 5.84
CA ALA A 3 -11.25 12.74 5.87
C ALA A 3 -11.93 12.74 4.49
N GLU A 4 -11.77 13.84 3.74
CA GLU A 4 -12.30 14.01 2.38
C GLU A 4 -11.66 13.01 1.41
N ASP A 5 -10.35 12.81 1.48
CA ASP A 5 -9.64 11.81 0.66
C ASP A 5 -10.17 10.39 0.94
N LEU A 6 -10.37 10.06 2.22
CA LEU A 6 -10.90 8.77 2.67
C LEU A 6 -12.30 8.53 2.10
N HIS A 7 -13.18 9.51 2.28
CA HIS A 7 -14.57 9.41 1.85
C HIS A 7 -14.68 9.36 0.32
N ALA A 8 -13.91 10.19 -0.40
CA ALA A 8 -13.89 10.21 -1.86
C ALA A 8 -13.47 8.85 -2.44
N PHE A 9 -12.40 8.24 -1.91
CA PHE A 9 -11.97 6.92 -2.34
C PHE A 9 -13.01 5.86 -2.00
N ALA A 10 -13.50 5.84 -0.75
CA ALA A 10 -14.44 4.83 -0.27
C ALA A 10 -15.74 4.83 -1.09
N THR A 11 -16.34 6.00 -1.30
CA THR A 11 -17.57 6.13 -2.09
C THR A 11 -17.40 5.63 -3.53
N GLN A 12 -16.19 5.75 -4.10
CA GLN A 12 -15.92 5.28 -5.45
C GLN A 12 -15.59 3.78 -5.52
N TRP A 13 -14.81 3.25 -4.57
CA TRP A 13 -14.16 1.94 -4.72
C TRP A 13 -14.51 0.91 -3.65
N ASP A 14 -14.88 1.35 -2.45
CA ASP A 14 -15.17 0.47 -1.30
C ASP A 14 -16.23 1.09 -0.38
N PRO A 15 -17.51 1.14 -0.82
CA PRO A 15 -18.58 1.90 -0.16
C PRO A 15 -19.19 1.14 1.03
N GLN A 16 -18.38 0.40 1.78
CA GLN A 16 -18.81 -0.20 3.04
C GLN A 16 -19.09 0.91 4.06
N ARG A 17 -20.17 0.78 4.84
CA ARG A 17 -20.66 1.87 5.70
C ARG A 17 -19.64 2.38 6.72
N PHE A 18 -18.76 1.52 7.22
CA PHE A 18 -17.69 1.94 8.15
C PHE A 18 -16.56 2.77 7.49
N HIS A 19 -16.62 3.01 6.18
CA HIS A 19 -15.77 3.94 5.43
C HIS A 19 -16.50 5.22 5.01
N THR A 20 -17.84 5.21 4.94
CA THR A 20 -18.61 6.29 4.31
C THR A 20 -19.63 6.97 5.22
N ASP A 21 -20.10 6.29 6.27
CA ASP A 21 -21.18 6.73 7.17
C ASP A 21 -20.62 6.94 8.58
N GLU A 22 -20.46 8.21 8.97
CA GLU A 22 -19.81 8.58 10.22
C GLU A 22 -20.61 8.15 11.46
N GLU A 23 -21.94 8.28 11.43
CA GLU A 23 -22.80 7.88 12.54
C GLU A 23 -22.75 6.36 12.74
N PHE A 24 -22.82 5.60 11.63
CA PHE A 24 -22.67 4.15 11.69
C PHE A 24 -21.29 3.74 12.20
N ALA A 25 -20.23 4.39 11.72
CA ALA A 25 -18.87 4.05 12.10
C ALA A 25 -18.59 4.35 13.58
N GLN A 26 -19.15 5.43 14.13
CA GLN A 26 -19.03 5.79 15.56
C GLN A 26 -19.64 4.74 16.49
N GLN A 27 -20.77 4.14 16.09
CA GLN A 27 -21.44 3.07 16.85
C GLN A 27 -20.83 1.69 16.61
N GLY A 28 -19.97 1.56 15.60
CA GLY A 28 -19.36 0.30 15.18
C GLY A 28 -18.08 -0.06 15.92
N HIS A 29 -17.52 -1.22 15.57
CA HIS A 29 -16.33 -1.80 16.21
C HIS A 29 -15.11 -0.87 16.24
N PHE A 30 -14.95 -0.03 15.21
CA PHE A 30 -13.79 0.86 15.09
C PHE A 30 -13.97 2.23 15.77
N GLY A 31 -15.17 2.54 16.30
CA GLY A 31 -15.45 3.80 17.01
C GLY A 31 -15.24 5.06 16.16
N GLY A 32 -15.44 4.97 14.85
CA GLY A 32 -15.27 6.07 13.89
C GLY A 32 -14.79 5.59 12.53
N ILE A 33 -14.78 6.51 11.55
CA ILE A 33 -14.37 6.22 10.17
C ILE A 33 -12.92 5.73 10.12
N ILE A 34 -12.71 4.70 9.31
CA ILE A 34 -11.38 4.19 8.95
C ILE A 34 -11.26 4.16 7.42
N ALA A 35 -10.04 4.22 6.89
CA ALA A 35 -9.81 4.05 5.46
C ALA A 35 -10.06 2.61 5.02
N SER A 36 -10.43 2.43 3.75
CA SER A 36 -10.38 1.11 3.11
C SER A 36 -8.95 0.55 3.14
N GLY A 37 -8.82 -0.75 3.38
CA GLY A 37 -7.54 -1.46 3.25
C GLY A 37 -6.97 -1.35 1.83
N ILE A 38 -7.85 -1.31 0.82
CA ILE A 38 -7.44 -1.11 -0.59
C ILE A 38 -6.93 0.31 -0.82
N HIS A 39 -7.55 1.32 -0.19
CA HIS A 39 -7.03 2.68 -0.22
C HIS A 39 -5.64 2.75 0.42
N SER A 40 -5.45 2.08 1.55
CA SER A 40 -4.16 1.99 2.26
C SER A 40 -3.07 1.38 1.36
N LEU A 41 -3.38 0.30 0.64
CA LEU A 41 -2.48 -0.29 -0.37
C LEU A 41 -2.18 0.68 -1.53
N ALA A 42 -3.17 1.44 -2.01
CA ALA A 42 -2.97 2.41 -3.09
C ALA A 42 -2.04 3.57 -2.66
N ILE A 43 -2.17 4.05 -1.41
CA ILE A 43 -1.28 5.06 -0.84
C ILE A 43 0.14 4.50 -0.74
N PHE A 44 0.29 3.30 -0.19
CA PHE A 44 1.59 2.63 -0.15
C PHE A 44 2.21 2.48 -1.54
N GLN A 45 1.43 2.07 -2.54
CA GLN A 45 1.90 1.98 -3.93
C GLN A 45 2.38 3.33 -4.46
N ARG A 46 1.69 4.44 -4.16
CA ARG A 46 2.14 5.80 -4.52
C ARG A 46 3.48 6.13 -3.86
N LEU A 47 3.63 5.85 -2.55
CA LEU A 47 4.87 6.08 -1.82
C LEU A 47 6.02 5.22 -2.37
N ALA A 48 5.77 3.94 -2.66
CA ALA A 48 6.70 3.02 -3.30
C ALA A 48 7.18 3.52 -4.66
N VAL A 49 6.27 4.06 -5.49
CA VAL A 49 6.62 4.66 -6.78
C VAL A 49 7.49 5.90 -6.61
N LEU A 50 7.09 6.82 -5.73
CA LEU A 50 7.83 8.06 -5.51
C LEU A 50 9.21 7.83 -4.86
N GLY A 51 9.32 6.84 -3.97
CA GLY A 51 10.54 6.53 -3.25
C GLY A 51 11.50 5.59 -3.97
N ALA A 52 10.99 4.63 -4.75
CA ALA A 52 11.82 3.60 -5.37
C ALA A 52 11.45 3.32 -6.83
N TYR A 53 10.21 2.87 -7.12
CA TYR A 53 9.90 2.24 -8.41
C TYR A 53 10.05 3.16 -9.62
N ARG A 54 9.91 4.50 -9.47
CA ARG A 54 10.17 5.44 -10.57
C ARG A 54 11.63 5.46 -11.06
N HIS A 55 12.55 4.95 -10.25
CA HIS A 55 13.97 4.84 -10.57
C HIS A 55 14.33 3.45 -11.10
N TRP A 56 13.35 2.54 -11.20
CA TRP A 56 13.52 1.16 -11.62
C TRP A 56 12.84 0.93 -12.97
N TRP A 57 13.40 0.00 -13.74
CA TRP A 57 12.81 -0.44 -15.00
C TRP A 57 11.80 -1.55 -14.73
N VAL A 58 10.73 -1.21 -14.00
CA VAL A 58 9.66 -2.15 -13.67
C VAL A 58 8.92 -2.56 -14.94
N VAL A 59 8.82 -3.87 -15.16
CA VAL A 59 8.03 -4.46 -16.24
C VAL A 59 6.56 -4.49 -15.82
N ALA A 60 6.30 -5.12 -14.68
CA ALA A 60 4.97 -5.27 -14.10
C ALA A 60 5.09 -5.83 -12.67
N GLY A 61 4.09 -5.51 -11.83
CA GLY A 61 3.84 -6.27 -10.60
C GLY A 61 3.46 -7.72 -10.96
N ARG A 62 4.01 -8.68 -10.21
CA ARG A 62 3.74 -10.12 -10.38
C ARG A 62 2.77 -10.64 -9.33
N ALA A 63 2.94 -10.23 -8.08
CA ALA A 63 2.10 -10.67 -6.97
C ALA A 63 2.12 -9.67 -5.82
N MET A 64 1.03 -9.67 -5.05
CA MET A 64 0.95 -9.13 -3.69
C MET A 64 0.45 -10.27 -2.80
N GLU A 65 1.26 -10.64 -1.82
CA GLU A 65 1.07 -11.81 -0.96
C GLU A 65 1.15 -11.39 0.51
N ASN A 66 0.59 -12.21 1.41
CA ASN A 66 0.67 -12.02 2.86
C ASN A 66 0.31 -10.60 3.33
N ILE A 67 -0.72 -9.99 2.72
CA ILE A 67 -1.22 -8.69 3.15
C ILE A 67 -1.87 -8.84 4.51
N GLN A 68 -1.36 -8.12 5.51
CA GLN A 68 -1.87 -8.14 6.87
C GLN A 68 -2.14 -6.71 7.35
N PHE A 69 -3.37 -6.44 7.75
CA PHE A 69 -3.79 -5.15 8.31
C PHE A 69 -3.80 -5.24 9.84
N HIS A 70 -2.85 -4.56 10.47
CA HIS A 70 -2.60 -4.60 11.91
C HIS A 70 -3.36 -3.51 12.67
N ALA A 71 -3.56 -2.35 12.04
CA ALA A 71 -4.31 -1.23 12.61
C ALA A 71 -5.00 -0.39 11.52
N PRO A 72 -6.14 0.25 11.83
CA PRO A 72 -6.86 1.06 10.86
C PRO A 72 -6.13 2.38 10.56
N VAL A 73 -6.12 2.78 9.29
CA VAL A 73 -5.75 4.14 8.90
C VAL A 73 -6.93 5.09 9.17
N ARG A 74 -6.64 6.24 9.77
CA ARG A 74 -7.64 7.26 10.14
C ARG A 74 -7.33 8.62 9.51
N PRO A 75 -8.33 9.52 9.40
CA PRO A 75 -8.09 10.91 9.04
C PRO A 75 -7.04 11.56 9.95
N GLY A 76 -6.22 12.45 9.37
CA GLY A 76 -5.17 13.18 10.09
C GLY A 76 -3.83 12.44 10.20
N MET A 77 -3.78 11.13 9.96
CA MET A 77 -2.53 10.38 10.06
C MET A 77 -1.51 10.78 8.99
N GLU A 78 -0.24 10.87 9.41
CA GLU A 78 0.92 11.06 8.54
C GLU A 78 1.55 9.71 8.23
N LEU A 79 1.37 9.26 6.98
CA LEU A 79 1.67 7.90 6.58
C LEU A 79 3.06 7.81 5.94
N HIS A 80 3.81 6.79 6.33
CA HIS A 80 5.16 6.51 5.87
C HIS A 80 5.21 5.11 5.27
N GLY A 81 5.83 4.97 4.10
CA GLY A 81 6.04 3.68 3.44
C GLY A 81 7.49 3.23 3.57
N GLN A 82 7.70 1.94 3.84
CA GLN A 82 9.02 1.31 3.78
C GLN A 82 9.01 0.15 2.79
N LEU A 83 10.15 -0.05 2.14
CA LEU A 83 10.39 -1.15 1.21
C LEU A 83 11.75 -1.76 1.50
N GLU A 84 11.79 -3.07 1.65
CA GLU A 84 13.00 -3.87 1.77
C GLU A 84 13.02 -4.89 0.65
N ILE A 85 14.11 -4.95 -0.13
CA ILE A 85 14.32 -6.03 -1.09
C ILE A 85 14.79 -7.25 -0.30
N THR A 86 14.00 -8.32 -0.31
CA THR A 86 14.29 -9.54 0.43
C THR A 86 14.90 -10.64 -0.44
N ASP A 87 14.64 -10.60 -1.75
CA ASP A 87 15.19 -11.58 -2.70
C ASP A 87 15.27 -11.02 -4.13
N ILE A 88 16.28 -11.46 -4.88
CA ILE A 88 16.47 -11.13 -6.29
C ILE A 88 16.82 -12.41 -7.06
N GLN A 89 15.95 -12.83 -7.96
CA GLN A 89 16.16 -14.00 -8.82
C GLN A 89 16.23 -13.60 -10.29
N PHE A 90 17.43 -13.68 -10.87
CA PHE A 90 17.61 -13.55 -12.32
C PHE A 90 17.06 -14.79 -13.01
N LYS A 91 16.01 -14.62 -13.83
CA LYS A 91 15.41 -15.72 -14.62
C LYS A 91 15.94 -15.74 -16.06
N ARG A 92 16.44 -14.60 -16.53
CA ARG A 92 17.14 -14.39 -17.82
C ARG A 92 18.22 -13.32 -17.60
N GLU A 93 19.13 -13.17 -18.56
CA GLU A 93 20.19 -12.15 -18.50
C GLU A 93 19.66 -10.72 -18.35
N ASP A 94 18.47 -10.44 -18.87
CA ASP A 94 17.88 -9.11 -18.87
C ASP A 94 16.69 -8.95 -17.92
N ARG A 95 16.31 -9.98 -17.14
CA ARG A 95 15.11 -9.93 -16.30
C ARG A 95 15.27 -10.63 -14.96
N ALA A 96 14.96 -9.90 -13.90
CA ALA A 96 14.91 -10.39 -12.53
C ALA A 96 13.48 -10.35 -11.97
N LEU A 97 13.13 -11.37 -11.20
CA LEU A 97 12.02 -11.31 -10.25
C LEU A 97 12.59 -10.75 -8.95
N VAL A 98 12.06 -9.63 -8.49
CA VAL A 98 12.46 -9.00 -7.22
C VAL A 98 11.31 -9.15 -6.23
N THR A 99 11.61 -9.70 -5.06
CA THR A 99 10.68 -9.84 -3.94
C THR A 99 10.99 -8.76 -2.93
N LEU A 100 9.94 -8.10 -2.44
CA LEU A 100 10.03 -7.01 -1.47
C LEU A 100 9.11 -7.26 -0.30
N HIS A 101 9.58 -6.96 0.91
CA HIS A 101 8.69 -6.69 2.03
C HIS A 101 8.37 -5.19 2.04
N GLY A 102 7.10 -4.87 2.22
CA GLY A 102 6.60 -3.51 2.25
C GLY A 102 5.76 -3.27 3.49
N SER A 103 5.87 -2.09 4.07
CA SER A 103 5.03 -1.69 5.20
C SER A 103 4.54 -0.26 5.05
N LEU A 104 3.34 0.00 5.58
CA LEU A 104 2.80 1.34 5.78
C LEU A 104 2.68 1.58 7.28
N GLY A 105 3.21 2.70 7.76
CA GLY A 105 3.23 3.06 9.17
C GLY A 105 2.88 4.52 9.46
N CYS A 106 2.67 4.82 10.73
CA CYS A 106 2.45 6.17 11.28
C CYS A 106 3.03 6.18 12.70
N ASP A 107 3.79 7.21 13.07
CA ASP A 107 4.34 7.39 14.43
C ASP A 107 5.03 6.14 15.03
N GLY A 108 5.79 5.42 14.20
CA GLY A 108 6.50 4.20 14.60
C GLY A 108 5.63 2.94 14.71
N GLN A 109 4.32 3.03 14.49
CA GLN A 109 3.42 1.88 14.38
C GLN A 109 3.34 1.39 12.93
N VAL A 110 3.44 0.07 12.73
CA VAL A 110 3.11 -0.58 11.46
C VAL A 110 1.59 -0.77 11.38
N LEU A 111 0.97 -0.20 10.35
CA LEU A 111 -0.48 -0.28 10.11
C LEU A 111 -0.83 -1.47 9.23
N PHE A 112 -0.02 -1.73 8.20
CA PHE A 112 -0.11 -2.95 7.42
C PHE A 112 1.26 -3.34 6.86
N GLU A 113 1.40 -4.61 6.52
CA GLU A 113 2.54 -5.13 5.76
C GLU A 113 2.10 -6.00 4.57
N VAL A 114 3.00 -6.16 3.60
CA VAL A 114 2.76 -6.91 2.35
C VAL A 114 4.07 -7.46 1.80
N THR A 115 4.01 -8.64 1.20
CA THR A 115 5.08 -9.13 0.31
C THR A 115 4.70 -8.82 -1.14
N ASN A 116 5.54 -8.05 -1.83
CA ASN A 116 5.38 -7.75 -3.25
C ASN A 116 6.38 -8.55 -4.07
N ALA A 117 5.97 -9.02 -5.25
CA ALA A 117 6.89 -9.50 -6.26
C ALA A 117 6.71 -8.70 -7.54
N ALA A 118 7.81 -8.27 -8.16
CA ALA A 118 7.78 -7.50 -9.40
C ALA A 118 8.85 -7.99 -10.39
N TRP A 119 8.50 -7.95 -11.67
CA TRP A 119 9.47 -8.15 -12.75
C TRP A 119 10.19 -6.85 -13.04
N ILE A 120 11.52 -6.89 -13.04
CA ILE A 120 12.39 -5.74 -13.31
C ILE A 120 13.39 -6.10 -14.39
N TRP A 121 13.66 -5.16 -15.31
CA TRP A 121 14.73 -5.31 -16.28
C TRP A 121 16.10 -5.21 -15.58
N GLY A 122 17.01 -6.15 -15.85
CA GLY A 122 18.34 -6.22 -15.23
C GLY A 122 19.37 -5.23 -15.79
N ARG A 123 19.00 -4.43 -16.79
CA ARG A 123 19.82 -3.34 -17.36
C ARG A 123 18.93 -2.16 -17.70
N ALA A 124 19.46 -0.95 -17.55
CA ALA A 124 18.78 0.27 -17.98
C ALA A 124 18.48 0.18 -19.49
N ARG A 125 17.22 0.38 -19.87
CA ARG A 125 16.80 0.52 -21.27
C ARG A 125 16.58 2.00 -21.58
N LYS A 126 17.01 2.43 -22.77
CA LYS A 126 16.74 3.76 -23.30
C LYS A 126 15.23 3.95 -23.54
#